data_AF-A0A2V9VZ80-F1
#
_entry.id   AF-A0A2V9VZ80-F1
#
_cell.length_a   1.000
_cell.length_b   1.000
_cell.length_c   1.000
_cell.angle_alpha   90.00
_cell.angle_beta   90.00
_cell.angle_gamma   90.00
#
_symmetry.space_group_name_H-M   'P 1'
#
loop_
_entity.id
_entity.type
_entity.pdbx_description
1 polymer ?
#
loop_
_entity_poly.entity_id
_entity_poly.type
_entity_poly.pdbx_seq_one_letter_code
_entity_poly.pdbx_strand_id
1 'polypeptide(L)'
;MSGIGSSLVSPPRYRNNVPPRPRSEAKRARIIDVAMRHFAEQGYHAARVADIAAELGIAKGLVFQHFVSKDGLFFEVYKRAVRSFAAYLDAPQEVRDRGFFEVLRYWLARTEHLLHEDWIPYRISLLGNYGTDLTLKREINRFHMTEDPYGTVAFVKFGFERGELRQDLDLEMIVSILDWTIERFQDALLTEELDPGLFRRQGEIGERKEARIHQFIDLLSRAIGADSIRTHRA
;
A
#
# COMPACT_ATOMS: atom_id res chain seq x y z
N MET A 1 -32.41 -11.21 -36.29
CA MET A 1 -31.12 -10.51 -36.47
C MET A 1 -30.07 -11.23 -35.64
N SER A 2 -29.18 -11.92 -36.32
CA SER A 2 -28.04 -12.70 -35.81
C SER A 2 -26.78 -11.84 -35.72
N GLY A 3 -25.94 -12.09 -34.71
CA GLY A 3 -24.65 -11.43 -34.48
C GLY A 3 -24.70 -10.63 -33.18
N ILE A 4 -24.00 -10.97 -32.11
CA ILE A 4 -22.57 -11.24 -32.02
C ILE A 4 -22.36 -12.36 -30.99
N GLY A 5 -21.93 -13.52 -31.46
CA GLY A 5 -21.68 -14.70 -30.63
C GLY A 5 -20.66 -15.60 -31.30
N SER A 6 -19.41 -15.13 -31.44
CA SER A 6 -18.22 -15.98 -31.48
C SER A 6 -16.96 -15.13 -31.59
N SER A 7 -16.29 -14.87 -30.46
CA SER A 7 -14.82 -14.80 -30.43
C SER A 7 -14.36 -14.98 -28.99
N LEU A 8 -14.66 -16.15 -28.42
CA LEU A 8 -14.02 -16.62 -27.19
C LEU A 8 -12.71 -17.29 -27.59
N VAL A 9 -11.67 -16.49 -27.81
CA VAL A 9 -10.30 -17.02 -27.69
C VAL A 9 -10.08 -17.23 -26.19
N SER A 10 -10.23 -18.48 -25.76
CA SER A 10 -9.84 -18.86 -24.40
C SER A 10 -8.33 -18.61 -24.24
N PRO A 11 -7.89 -17.87 -23.20
CA PRO A 11 -6.46 -17.71 -22.94
C PRO A 11 -5.82 -19.09 -22.71
N PRO A 12 -4.55 -19.28 -23.12
CA PRO A 12 -3.88 -20.56 -22.96
C PRO A 12 -3.93 -21.00 -21.49
N ARG A 13 -4.48 -22.18 -21.24
CA ARG A 13 -4.53 -22.80 -19.91
C ARG A 13 -3.11 -22.87 -19.37
N TYR A 14 -2.83 -22.13 -18.31
CA TYR A 14 -1.54 -22.18 -17.64
C TYR A 14 -1.27 -23.60 -17.15
N ARG A 15 -0.06 -24.07 -17.48
CA ARG A 15 0.59 -25.28 -16.99
C ARG A 15 0.39 -25.46 -15.49
N ASN A 16 -0.07 -26.65 -15.11
CA ASN A 16 0.17 -27.39 -13.87
C ASN A 16 0.31 -26.54 -12.59
N ASN A 17 -0.80 -26.44 -11.87
CA ASN A 17 -0.88 -25.96 -10.48
C ASN A 17 -0.31 -27.03 -9.51
N VAL A 18 0.94 -27.45 -9.72
CA VAL A 18 1.67 -28.26 -8.75
C VAL A 18 2.23 -27.28 -7.72
N PRO A 19 1.91 -27.42 -6.42
CA PRO A 19 2.48 -26.54 -5.41
C PRO A 19 4.00 -26.59 -5.52
N PRO A 20 4.68 -25.43 -5.57
CA PRO A 20 6.12 -25.40 -5.74
C PRO A 20 6.78 -26.19 -4.61
N ARG A 21 7.77 -27.02 -4.95
CA ARG A 21 8.51 -27.80 -3.94
C ARG A 21 9.10 -26.83 -2.89
N PRO A 22 9.23 -27.21 -1.61
CA PRO A 22 9.72 -26.31 -0.55
C PRO A 22 11.06 -25.61 -0.87
N ARG A 23 11.96 -26.30 -1.60
CA ARG A 23 13.22 -25.71 -2.08
C ARG A 23 13.03 -24.60 -3.13
N SER A 24 12.00 -24.70 -3.95
CA SER A 24 11.62 -23.69 -4.95
C SER A 24 11.01 -22.45 -4.30
N GLU A 25 10.22 -22.62 -3.24
CA GLU A 25 9.65 -21.50 -2.48
C GLU A 25 10.72 -20.71 -1.73
N ALA A 26 11.62 -21.40 -1.03
CA ALA A 26 12.75 -20.75 -0.35
C ALA A 26 13.63 -19.96 -1.32
N LYS A 27 13.85 -20.50 -2.53
CA LYS A 27 14.60 -19.81 -3.58
C LYS A 27 13.87 -18.59 -4.12
N ARG A 28 12.55 -18.71 -4.35
CA ARG A 28 11.70 -17.62 -4.79
C ARG A 28 11.68 -16.48 -3.77
N ALA A 29 11.55 -16.80 -2.48
CA ALA A 29 11.62 -15.82 -1.39
C ALA A 29 12.97 -15.09 -1.38
N ARG A 30 14.08 -15.83 -1.47
CA ARG A 30 15.42 -15.21 -1.52
C ARG A 30 15.62 -14.29 -2.72
N ILE A 31 15.04 -14.61 -3.88
CA ILE A 31 15.07 -13.71 -5.04
C ILE A 31 14.29 -12.42 -4.75
N ILE A 32 13.11 -12.52 -4.14
CA ILE A 32 12.30 -11.35 -3.75
C ILE A 32 13.06 -10.47 -2.77
N ASP A 33 13.70 -11.04 -1.74
CA ASP A 33 14.41 -10.26 -0.72
C ASP A 33 15.60 -9.48 -1.31
N VAL A 34 16.37 -10.10 -2.20
CA VAL A 34 17.48 -9.40 -2.88
C VAL A 34 16.94 -8.37 -3.89
N ALA A 35 15.92 -8.73 -4.67
CA ALA A 35 15.31 -7.80 -5.63
C ALA A 35 14.73 -6.56 -4.95
N MET A 36 14.14 -6.73 -3.76
CA MET A 36 13.59 -5.64 -2.96
C MET A 36 14.66 -4.57 -2.67
N ARG A 37 15.85 -4.97 -2.22
CA ARG A 37 16.95 -4.03 -1.95
C ARG A 37 17.40 -3.32 -3.22
N HIS A 38 17.60 -4.05 -4.32
CA HIS A 38 17.99 -3.47 -5.60
C HIS A 38 16.99 -2.43 -6.11
N PHE A 39 15.70 -2.75 -6.04
CA PHE A 39 14.66 -1.81 -6.48
C PHE A 39 14.57 -0.59 -5.56
N ALA A 40 14.66 -0.76 -4.24
CA ALA A 40 14.61 0.35 -3.29
C ALA A 40 15.80 1.31 -3.48
N GLU A 41 17.01 0.79 -3.68
CA GLU A 41 18.24 1.58 -3.82
C GLU A 41 18.36 2.25 -5.19
N GLN A 42 18.04 1.55 -6.27
CA GLN A 42 18.31 2.01 -7.64
C GLN A 42 17.04 2.56 -8.34
N GLY A 43 15.87 2.32 -7.77
CA GLY A 43 14.59 2.60 -8.40
C GLY A 43 14.19 1.55 -9.44
N TYR A 44 12.91 1.59 -9.84
CA TYR A 44 12.34 0.60 -10.75
C TYR A 44 13.08 0.53 -12.09
N HIS A 45 13.32 1.66 -12.75
CA HIS A 45 13.88 1.66 -14.10
C HIS A 45 15.37 1.27 -14.14
N ALA A 46 16.19 1.78 -13.21
CA ALA A 46 17.64 1.55 -13.25
C ALA A 46 18.05 0.15 -12.76
N ALA A 47 17.31 -0.45 -11.83
CA ALA A 47 17.61 -1.79 -11.29
C ALA A 47 17.66 -2.85 -12.41
N ARG A 48 18.74 -3.63 -12.49
CA ARG A 48 18.89 -4.69 -13.50
C ARG A 48 18.68 -6.06 -12.87
N VAL A 49 17.81 -6.87 -13.49
CA VAL A 49 17.60 -8.28 -13.11
C VAL A 49 18.89 -9.10 -13.24
N ALA A 50 19.82 -8.69 -14.10
CA ALA A 50 21.13 -9.32 -14.21
C ALA A 50 21.97 -9.13 -12.94
N ASP A 51 21.93 -7.94 -12.33
CA ASP A 51 22.71 -7.62 -11.13
C ASP A 51 22.13 -8.37 -9.91
N ILE A 52 20.79 -8.44 -9.81
CA ILE A 52 20.09 -9.26 -8.81
C ILE A 52 20.50 -10.74 -8.93
N ALA A 53 20.53 -11.28 -10.15
CA ALA A 53 20.91 -12.67 -10.39
C ALA A 53 22.39 -12.93 -10.06
N ALA A 54 23.27 -11.99 -10.39
CA ALA A 54 24.69 -12.06 -10.10
C ALA A 54 24.95 -12.09 -8.58
N GLU A 55 24.28 -11.23 -7.80
CA GLU A 55 24.41 -11.24 -6.33
C GLU A 55 23.94 -12.56 -5.71
N LEU A 56 22.91 -13.16 -6.28
CA LEU A 56 22.39 -14.47 -5.84
C LEU A 56 23.24 -15.66 -6.30
N GLY A 57 24.25 -15.44 -7.16
CA GLY A 57 25.05 -16.51 -7.76
C GLY A 57 24.23 -17.43 -8.68
N ILE A 58 23.18 -16.91 -9.32
CA ILE A 58 22.30 -17.68 -10.22
C ILE A 58 22.30 -17.10 -11.63
N ALA A 59 21.93 -17.93 -12.61
CA ALA A 59 21.73 -17.46 -13.97
C ALA A 59 20.50 -16.52 -14.06
N LYS A 60 20.60 -15.44 -14.83
CA LYS A 60 19.47 -14.51 -15.10
C LYS A 60 18.20 -15.23 -15.58
N GLY A 61 18.36 -16.25 -16.42
CA GLY A 61 17.23 -17.05 -16.92
C GLY A 61 16.44 -17.75 -15.82
N LEU A 62 17.09 -18.08 -14.69
CA LEU A 62 16.43 -18.69 -13.54
C LEU A 62 15.50 -17.72 -12.81
N VAL A 63 15.83 -16.43 -12.78
CA VAL A 63 14.92 -15.41 -12.25
C VAL A 63 13.66 -15.33 -13.11
N PHE A 64 13.81 -15.30 -14.43
CA PHE A 64 12.65 -15.27 -15.34
C PHE A 64 11.83 -16.56 -15.35
N GLN A 65 12.41 -17.70 -14.98
CA GLN A 65 11.63 -18.93 -14.74
C GLN A 65 10.65 -18.78 -13.57
N HIS A 66 10.98 -17.98 -12.56
CA HIS A 66 10.12 -17.75 -11.39
C HIS A 66 9.13 -16.58 -11.58
N PHE A 67 9.51 -15.54 -12.32
CA PHE A 67 8.78 -14.27 -12.34
C PHE A 67 8.35 -13.80 -13.73
N VAL A 68 8.73 -14.50 -14.80
CA VAL A 68 8.42 -14.24 -16.21
C VAL A 68 9.01 -12.93 -16.77
N SER A 69 8.91 -11.82 -16.05
CA SER A 69 9.39 -10.49 -16.44
C SER A 69 9.96 -9.72 -15.24
N LYS A 70 10.52 -8.53 -15.51
CA LYS A 70 10.95 -7.60 -14.46
C LYS A 70 9.74 -7.05 -13.70
N ASP A 71 8.66 -6.76 -14.41
CA ASP A 71 7.38 -6.30 -13.86
C ASP A 71 6.79 -7.36 -12.92
N GLY A 72 6.80 -8.63 -13.33
CA GLY A 72 6.33 -9.73 -12.48
C GLY A 72 7.19 -9.92 -11.24
N LEU A 73 8.51 -9.72 -11.33
CA LEU A 73 9.40 -9.72 -10.17
C LEU A 73 9.10 -8.54 -9.24
N PHE A 74 8.98 -7.33 -9.80
CA PHE A 74 8.67 -6.14 -9.02
C PHE A 74 7.31 -6.24 -8.35
N PHE A 75 6.29 -6.77 -9.02
CA PHE A 75 4.96 -6.98 -8.44
C PHE A 75 5.00 -7.92 -7.23
N GLU A 76 5.79 -9.00 -7.29
CA GLU A 76 5.99 -9.88 -6.13
C GLU A 76 6.76 -9.22 -4.98
N VAL A 77 7.73 -8.37 -5.31
CA VAL A 77 8.44 -7.52 -4.34
C VAL A 77 7.48 -6.52 -3.69
N TYR A 78 6.63 -5.86 -4.49
CA TYR A 78 5.61 -4.93 -4.02
C TYR A 78 4.64 -5.59 -3.06
N LYS A 79 4.08 -6.76 -3.43
CA LYS A 79 3.21 -7.53 -2.54
C LYS A 79 3.89 -7.92 -1.24
N ARG A 80 5.19 -8.23 -1.26
CA ARG A 80 5.94 -8.53 -0.03
C ARG A 80 6.10 -7.29 0.84
N ALA A 81 6.41 -6.14 0.25
CA ALA A 81 6.58 -4.88 0.96
C ALA A 81 5.28 -4.41 1.62
N VAL A 82 4.18 -4.32 0.87
CA VAL A 82 2.90 -3.83 1.42
C VAL A 82 2.34 -4.73 2.52
N ARG A 83 2.55 -6.06 2.44
CA ARG A 83 2.14 -7.00 3.48
C ARG A 83 2.98 -6.88 4.76
N SER A 84 4.20 -6.34 4.71
CA SER A 84 4.97 -6.11 5.94
C SER A 84 4.36 -4.98 6.78
N PHE A 85 3.59 -4.08 6.16
CA PHE A 85 2.98 -2.96 6.87
C PHE A 85 1.84 -3.36 7.82
N ALA A 86 1.32 -4.58 7.73
CA ALA A 86 0.25 -5.05 8.60
C ALA A 86 0.60 -4.93 10.10
N ALA A 87 1.89 -5.05 10.46
CA ALA A 87 2.35 -4.86 11.84
C ALA A 87 2.15 -3.43 12.36
N TYR A 88 2.17 -2.42 11.48
CA TYR A 88 1.93 -1.01 11.84
C TYR A 88 0.47 -0.66 11.96
N LEU A 89 -0.38 -1.44 11.29
CA LEU A 89 -1.81 -1.23 11.27
C LEU A 89 -2.51 -1.94 12.44
N ASP A 90 -1.81 -2.75 13.23
CA ASP A 90 -2.37 -3.34 14.45
C ASP A 90 -2.40 -2.31 15.59
N ALA A 91 -3.48 -1.53 15.64
CA ALA A 91 -3.72 -0.60 16.74
C ALA A 91 -4.06 -1.35 18.04
N PRO A 92 -3.44 -1.01 19.19
CA PRO A 92 -3.76 -1.57 20.49
C PRO A 92 -5.25 -1.47 20.82
N GLN A 93 -5.76 -2.39 21.63
CA GLN A 93 -7.17 -2.45 21.97
C GLN A 93 -7.67 -1.13 22.58
N GLU A 94 -6.86 -0.51 23.43
CA GLU A 94 -7.18 0.77 24.08
C GLU A 94 -7.36 1.90 23.05
N VAL A 95 -6.65 1.83 21.92
CA VAL A 95 -6.80 2.80 20.83
C VAL A 95 -8.07 2.50 20.04
N ARG A 96 -8.35 1.23 19.75
CA ARG A 96 -9.57 0.79 19.06
C ARG A 96 -10.82 1.17 19.85
N ASP A 97 -10.79 1.05 21.17
CA ASP A 97 -11.93 1.38 22.03
C ASP A 97 -12.29 2.87 21.97
N ARG A 98 -11.29 3.75 21.74
CA ARG A 98 -11.49 5.21 21.56
C ARG A 98 -12.14 5.58 20.22
N GLY A 99 -12.19 4.67 19.25
CA GLY A 99 -12.95 4.82 18.01
C GLY A 99 -12.11 4.95 16.73
N PHE A 100 -12.82 4.99 15.62
CA PHE A 100 -12.31 4.99 14.24
C PHE A 100 -11.28 6.10 13.99
N PHE A 101 -11.62 7.35 14.31
CA PHE A 101 -10.73 8.48 14.04
C PHE A 101 -9.47 8.48 14.92
N GLU A 102 -9.53 7.86 16.10
CA GLU A 102 -8.36 7.72 16.98
C GLU A 102 -7.43 6.60 16.51
N VAL A 103 -7.96 5.54 15.91
CA VAL A 103 -7.15 4.53 15.20
C VAL A 103 -6.45 5.15 13.99
N LEU A 104 -7.16 5.94 13.17
CA LEU A 104 -6.54 6.66 12.05
C LEU A 104 -5.41 7.58 12.52
N ARG A 105 -5.64 8.35 13.58
CA ARG A 105 -4.60 9.21 14.18
C ARG A 105 -3.39 8.41 14.63
N TYR A 106 -3.64 7.28 15.31
CA TYR A 106 -2.59 6.39 15.80
C TYR A 106 -1.68 5.90 14.68
N TRP A 107 -2.25 5.51 13.53
CA TRP A 107 -1.49 5.07 12.37
C TRP A 107 -0.72 6.23 11.72
N LEU A 108 -1.37 7.37 11.51
CA LEU A 108 -0.72 8.55 10.90
C LEU A 108 0.46 9.06 11.73
N ALA A 109 0.33 9.10 13.05
CA ALA A 109 1.40 9.50 13.96
C ALA A 109 2.60 8.54 13.95
N ARG A 110 2.39 7.28 13.53
CA ARG A 110 3.44 6.25 13.43
C ARG A 110 4.06 6.12 12.06
N THR A 111 3.59 6.88 11.07
CA THR A 111 4.09 6.80 9.70
C THR A 111 5.61 7.04 9.63
N GLU A 112 6.20 7.85 10.53
CA GLU A 112 7.66 8.08 10.57
C GLU A 112 8.47 6.82 10.82
N HIS A 113 7.92 5.84 11.53
CA HIS A 113 8.58 4.56 11.76
C HIS A 113 8.88 3.84 10.43
N LEU A 114 8.05 4.04 9.40
CA LEU A 114 8.27 3.49 8.05
C LEU A 114 9.54 4.05 7.39
N LEU A 115 9.99 5.25 7.78
CA LEU A 115 11.23 5.84 7.25
C LEU A 115 12.48 5.38 7.99
N HIS A 116 12.36 5.02 9.26
CA HIS A 116 13.51 4.73 10.11
C HIS A 116 13.81 3.23 10.18
N GLU A 117 12.78 2.39 10.32
CA GLU A 117 12.95 0.95 10.51
C GLU A 117 12.71 0.17 9.22
N ASP A 118 11.71 0.58 8.44
CA ASP A 118 11.20 -0.15 7.26
C ASP A 118 11.30 0.64 5.95
N TRP A 119 12.37 1.44 5.81
CA TRP A 119 12.54 2.34 4.66
C TRP A 119 12.54 1.61 3.31
N ILE A 120 13.00 0.35 3.27
CA ILE A 120 13.06 -0.46 2.04
C ILE A 120 11.64 -0.82 1.57
N PRO A 121 10.77 -1.49 2.38
CA PRO A 121 9.36 -1.67 2.03
C PRO A 121 8.65 -0.38 1.63
N TYR A 122 8.86 0.72 2.38
CA TYR A 122 8.27 2.01 2.06
C TYR A 122 8.74 2.57 0.72
N ARG A 123 10.03 2.44 0.40
CA ARG A 123 10.55 2.86 -0.91
C ARG A 123 9.93 2.06 -2.05
N ILE A 124 9.68 0.77 -1.85
CA ILE A 124 8.99 -0.07 -2.83
C ILE A 124 7.53 0.37 -3.04
N SER A 125 6.80 0.71 -1.96
CA SER A 125 5.42 1.19 -2.11
C SER A 125 5.37 2.48 -2.92
N LEU A 126 6.26 3.44 -2.64
CA LEU A 126 6.41 4.67 -3.42
C LEU A 126 6.73 4.39 -4.90
N LEU A 127 7.63 3.44 -5.18
CA LEU A 127 7.96 3.07 -6.55
C LEU A 127 6.76 2.46 -7.28
N GLY A 128 5.98 1.61 -6.62
CA GLY A 128 4.75 1.07 -7.22
C GLY A 128 3.64 2.11 -7.42
N ASN A 129 3.67 3.20 -6.64
CA ASN A 129 2.69 4.28 -6.76
C ASN A 129 3.05 5.32 -7.82
N TYR A 130 4.34 5.65 -7.96
CA TYR A 130 4.79 6.79 -8.76
C TYR A 130 5.85 6.44 -9.81
N GLY A 131 6.53 5.31 -9.68
CA GLY A 131 7.71 4.94 -10.47
C GLY A 131 7.48 3.86 -11.52
N THR A 132 6.24 3.41 -11.72
CA THR A 132 5.87 2.34 -12.66
C THR A 132 4.90 2.82 -13.74
N ASP A 133 4.81 2.08 -14.85
CA ASP A 133 3.84 2.36 -15.89
C ASP A 133 2.40 1.96 -15.52
N LEU A 134 1.44 2.30 -16.39
CA LEU A 134 0.02 2.02 -16.17
C LEU A 134 -0.32 0.53 -16.23
N THR A 135 0.48 -0.31 -16.88
CA THR A 135 0.22 -1.76 -16.94
C THR A 135 0.48 -2.37 -15.57
N LEU A 136 1.64 -2.09 -14.99
CA LEU A 136 2.00 -2.56 -13.65
C LEU A 136 1.12 -1.90 -12.57
N LYS A 137 0.77 -0.62 -12.72
CA LYS A 137 -0.18 0.05 -11.80
C LYS A 137 -1.57 -0.60 -11.81
N ARG A 138 -2.06 -1.09 -12.95
CA ARG A 138 -3.33 -1.84 -13.01
C ARG A 138 -3.26 -3.15 -12.24
N GLU A 139 -2.13 -3.87 -12.31
CA GLU A 139 -1.93 -5.10 -11.54
C GLU A 139 -1.88 -4.82 -10.04
N ILE A 140 -1.16 -3.77 -9.63
CA ILE A 140 -1.13 -3.29 -8.23
C ILE A 140 -2.52 -2.91 -7.73
N ASN A 141 -3.28 -2.12 -8.50
CA ASN A 141 -4.62 -1.70 -8.10
C ASN A 141 -5.58 -2.90 -7.99
N ARG A 142 -5.48 -3.88 -8.92
CA ARG A 142 -6.26 -5.12 -8.81
C ARG A 142 -5.92 -5.88 -7.54
N PHE A 143 -4.64 -5.96 -7.19
CA PHE A 143 -4.19 -6.58 -5.95
C PHE A 143 -4.76 -5.86 -4.71
N HIS A 144 -4.72 -4.52 -4.65
CA HIS A 144 -5.34 -3.77 -3.55
C HIS A 144 -6.84 -4.07 -3.42
N MET A 145 -7.58 -4.07 -4.54
CA MET A 145 -9.01 -4.34 -4.53
C MET A 145 -9.38 -5.78 -4.14
N THR A 146 -8.53 -6.76 -4.48
CA THR A 146 -8.86 -8.19 -4.30
C THR A 146 -8.33 -8.77 -3.00
N GLU A 147 -7.20 -8.27 -2.50
CA GLU A 147 -6.54 -8.79 -1.31
C GLU A 147 -6.61 -7.85 -0.10
N ASP A 148 -6.99 -6.58 -0.30
CA ASP A 148 -7.08 -5.55 0.76
C ASP A 148 -5.91 -5.63 1.77
N PRO A 149 -4.66 -5.46 1.31
CA PRO A 149 -3.48 -5.73 2.13
C PRO A 149 -3.37 -4.85 3.37
N TYR A 150 -4.06 -3.70 3.37
CA TYR A 150 -4.12 -2.76 4.49
C TYR A 150 -5.32 -3.00 5.41
N GLY A 151 -6.28 -3.83 4.99
CA GLY A 151 -7.52 -4.07 5.73
C GLY A 151 -8.45 -2.84 5.76
N THR A 152 -8.39 -1.96 4.75
CA THR A 152 -9.17 -0.72 4.71
C THR A 152 -10.67 -1.04 4.79
N VAL A 153 -11.15 -2.06 4.08
CA VAL A 153 -12.59 -2.40 4.06
C VAL A 153 -13.05 -2.85 5.46
N ALA A 154 -12.27 -3.69 6.12
CA ALA A 154 -12.57 -4.15 7.47
C ALA A 154 -12.55 -2.98 8.46
N PHE A 155 -11.60 -2.06 8.30
CA PHE A 155 -11.48 -0.88 9.15
C PHE A 155 -12.63 0.12 8.97
N VAL A 156 -13.09 0.35 7.74
CA VAL A 156 -14.26 1.21 7.49
C VAL A 156 -15.52 0.57 8.04
N LYS A 157 -15.70 -0.76 7.89
CA LYS A 157 -16.80 -1.49 8.51
C LYS A 157 -16.81 -1.34 10.03
N PHE A 158 -15.63 -1.42 10.66
CA PHE A 158 -15.49 -1.17 12.10
C PHE A 158 -16.04 0.21 12.52
N GLY A 159 -15.72 1.29 11.78
CA GLY A 159 -16.28 2.62 12.07
C GLY A 159 -17.77 2.73 11.76
N PHE A 160 -18.24 2.06 10.71
CA PHE A 160 -19.64 2.05 10.29
C PHE A 160 -20.55 1.35 11.30
N GLU A 161 -20.16 0.17 11.78
CA GLU A 161 -20.90 -0.63 12.76
C GLU A 161 -21.03 0.08 14.12
N ARG A 162 -20.05 0.92 14.46
CA ARG A 162 -20.07 1.77 15.67
C ARG A 162 -20.92 3.02 15.53
N GLY A 163 -21.47 3.28 14.35
CA GLY A 163 -22.24 4.50 14.07
C GLY A 163 -21.39 5.76 14.08
N GLU A 164 -20.06 5.64 13.91
CA GLU A 164 -19.14 6.77 13.88
C GLU A 164 -19.01 7.39 12.49
N LEU A 165 -19.38 6.63 11.46
CA LEU A 165 -19.38 7.06 10.07
C LEU A 165 -20.81 7.38 9.59
N ARG A 166 -20.90 8.29 8.62
CA ARG A 166 -22.13 8.66 7.94
C ARG A 166 -22.79 7.43 7.29
N GLN A 167 -24.07 7.23 7.57
CA GLN A 167 -24.86 6.13 7.02
C GLN A 167 -25.58 6.48 5.72
N ASP A 168 -25.56 7.76 5.32
CA ASP A 168 -26.14 8.24 4.07
C ASP A 168 -25.16 8.16 2.88
N LEU A 169 -23.93 7.71 3.12
CA LEU A 169 -22.90 7.50 2.09
C LEU A 169 -22.74 6.02 1.78
N ASP A 170 -22.41 5.71 0.53
CA ASP A 170 -22.00 4.36 0.13
C ASP A 170 -20.68 3.96 0.81
N LEU A 171 -20.61 2.74 1.36
CA LEU A 171 -19.46 2.24 2.10
C LEU A 171 -18.20 2.21 1.22
N GLU A 172 -18.35 1.80 -0.05
CA GLU A 172 -17.26 1.75 -1.03
C GLU A 172 -16.72 3.15 -1.37
N MET A 173 -17.58 4.17 -1.31
CA MET A 173 -17.15 5.56 -1.48
C MET A 173 -16.33 6.02 -0.28
N ILE A 174 -16.72 5.66 0.95
CA ILE A 174 -15.94 5.98 2.15
C ILE A 174 -14.57 5.29 2.10
N VAL A 175 -14.52 4.00 1.72
CA VAL A 175 -13.26 3.25 1.51
C VAL A 175 -12.38 3.97 0.49
N SER A 176 -12.93 4.34 -0.67
CA SER A 176 -12.18 5.00 -1.74
C SER A 176 -11.61 6.35 -1.31
N ILE A 177 -12.41 7.19 -0.64
CA ILE A 177 -11.97 8.49 -0.14
C ILE A 177 -10.86 8.33 0.89
N LEU A 178 -10.99 7.36 1.81
CA LEU A 178 -9.96 7.07 2.79
C LEU A 178 -8.68 6.62 2.12
N ASP A 179 -8.72 5.62 1.24
CA ASP A 179 -7.52 5.13 0.53
C ASP A 179 -6.81 6.27 -0.19
N TRP A 180 -7.53 7.04 -1.01
CA TRP A 180 -6.92 8.12 -1.80
C TRP A 180 -6.33 9.23 -0.93
N THR A 181 -7.03 9.63 0.13
CA THR A 181 -6.59 10.79 0.93
C THR A 181 -5.54 10.40 1.96
N ILE A 182 -5.67 9.23 2.59
CA ILE A 182 -4.71 8.72 3.58
C ILE A 182 -3.38 8.40 2.92
N GLU A 183 -3.38 7.64 1.82
CA GLU A 183 -2.16 7.27 1.10
C GLU A 183 -1.38 8.54 0.69
N ARG A 184 -2.07 9.51 0.07
CA ARG A 184 -1.43 10.76 -0.33
C ARG A 184 -0.89 11.56 0.85
N PHE A 185 -1.67 11.65 1.92
CA PHE A 185 -1.29 12.43 3.10
C PHE A 185 -0.10 11.78 3.83
N GLN A 186 -0.09 10.46 3.98
CA GLN A 186 1.04 9.71 4.54
C GLN A 186 2.32 9.95 3.75
N ASP A 187 2.27 9.81 2.43
CA ASP A 187 3.44 10.06 1.60
C ASP A 187 3.97 11.50 1.75
N ALA A 188 3.05 12.48 1.82
CA ALA A 188 3.38 13.89 2.03
C ALA A 188 4.00 14.19 3.41
N LEU A 189 3.68 13.41 4.46
CA LEU A 189 4.31 13.52 5.77
C LEU A 189 5.77 13.05 5.77
N LEU A 190 6.16 12.24 4.78
CA LEU A 190 7.43 11.52 4.80
C LEU A 190 8.48 12.06 3.81
N THR A 191 8.08 12.75 2.75
CA THR A 191 9.02 13.15 1.68
C THR A 191 8.77 14.58 1.20
N GLU A 192 9.84 15.38 1.07
CA GLU A 192 9.75 16.79 0.65
C GLU A 192 9.19 16.94 -0.77
N GLU A 193 9.47 15.97 -1.64
CA GLU A 193 9.04 15.94 -3.02
C GLU A 193 7.52 15.95 -3.17
N LEU A 194 6.78 15.55 -2.13
CA LEU A 194 5.32 15.46 -2.15
C LEU A 194 4.63 16.56 -1.33
N ASP A 195 5.29 17.18 -0.34
CA ASP A 195 4.84 18.43 0.27
C ASP A 195 6.03 19.31 0.68
N PRO A 196 6.59 20.11 -0.26
CA PRO A 196 7.73 20.97 0.05
C PRO A 196 7.37 22.05 1.10
N GLY A 197 6.09 22.39 1.25
CA GLY A 197 5.63 23.37 2.23
C GLY A 197 5.74 22.88 3.68
N LEU A 198 5.60 21.57 3.91
CA LEU A 198 5.81 20.95 5.21
C LEU A 198 7.27 21.04 5.65
N PHE A 199 8.23 20.87 4.72
CA PHE A 199 9.67 20.82 5.04
C PHE A 199 10.39 22.17 4.94
N ARG A 200 9.95 23.10 4.08
CA ARG A 200 10.67 24.37 3.82
C ARG A 200 10.36 25.55 4.74
N ARG A 201 9.29 25.51 5.55
CA ARG A 201 8.91 26.64 6.44
C ARG A 201 9.59 26.59 7.82
N GLN A 202 9.67 27.72 8.53
CA GLN A 202 10.22 27.83 9.90
C GLN A 202 9.37 27.06 10.94
N GLY A 203 10.02 26.52 11.99
CA GLY A 203 9.40 25.76 13.09
C GLY A 203 9.93 24.32 13.20
N GLU A 204 9.69 23.63 14.32
CA GLU A 204 10.08 22.22 14.47
C GLU A 204 9.22 21.33 13.54
N ILE A 205 9.85 20.35 12.88
CA ILE A 205 9.15 19.48 11.91
C ILE A 205 8.12 18.59 12.62
N GLY A 206 8.45 18.06 13.80
CA GLY A 206 7.56 17.19 14.58
C GLY A 206 6.25 17.88 14.96
N GLU A 207 6.31 19.08 15.52
CA GLU A 207 5.12 19.86 15.89
C GLU A 207 4.23 20.16 14.68
N ARG A 208 4.82 20.47 13.52
CA ARG A 208 4.08 20.73 12.29
C ARG A 208 3.40 19.49 11.74
N LYS A 209 4.06 18.33 11.80
CA LYS A 209 3.46 17.05 11.39
C LYS A 209 2.26 16.71 12.27
N GLU A 210 2.41 16.81 13.58
CA GLU A 210 1.31 16.54 14.52
C GLU A 210 0.12 17.48 14.28
N ALA A 211 0.38 18.78 14.14
CA ALA A 211 -0.66 19.77 13.82
C ALA A 211 -1.37 19.45 12.49
N ARG A 212 -0.64 18.99 11.48
CA ARG A 212 -1.24 18.58 10.19
C ARG A 212 -2.06 17.32 10.31
N ILE A 213 -1.58 16.31 11.03
CA ILE A 213 -2.34 15.07 11.29
C ILE A 213 -3.67 15.44 11.98
N HIS A 214 -3.62 16.31 12.99
CA HIS A 214 -4.81 16.80 13.66
C HIS A 214 -5.80 17.47 12.69
N GLN A 215 -5.35 18.43 11.89
CA GLN A 215 -6.19 19.14 10.92
C GLN A 215 -6.77 18.21 9.86
N PHE A 216 -5.96 17.28 9.34
CA PHE A 216 -6.39 16.30 8.35
C PHE A 216 -7.49 15.38 8.90
N ILE A 217 -7.32 14.88 10.14
CA ILE A 217 -8.36 14.06 10.79
C ILE A 217 -9.63 14.86 11.08
N ASP A 218 -9.54 16.14 11.47
CA ASP A 218 -10.72 17.00 11.63
C ASP A 218 -11.48 17.18 10.30
N LEU A 219 -10.77 17.43 9.20
CA LEU A 219 -11.37 17.53 7.86
C LEU A 219 -12.06 16.22 7.44
N LEU A 220 -11.40 15.08 7.64
CA LEU A 220 -11.99 13.76 7.35
C LEU A 220 -13.21 13.51 8.23
N SER A 221 -13.13 13.78 9.54
CA SER A 221 -14.25 13.61 10.46
C SER A 221 -15.48 14.43 10.05
N ARG A 222 -15.28 15.64 9.53
CA ARG A 222 -16.39 16.46 9.00
C ARG A 222 -16.91 15.97 7.65
N ALA A 223 -16.09 15.30 6.84
CA ALA A 223 -16.51 14.77 5.56
C ALA A 223 -17.33 13.47 5.70
N ILE A 224 -16.81 12.52 6.48
CA ILE A 224 -17.32 11.14 6.56
C ILE A 224 -17.87 10.72 7.94
N GLY A 225 -17.64 11.52 8.99
CA GLY A 225 -18.11 11.21 10.35
C GLY A 225 -19.57 11.55 10.58
N ALA A 226 -20.25 10.74 11.39
CA ALA A 226 -21.66 10.89 11.74
C ALA A 226 -21.96 12.21 12.48
N ASP A 227 -23.16 12.75 12.31
CA ASP A 227 -23.55 14.04 12.91
C ASP A 227 -23.60 14.00 14.45
N SER A 228 -23.83 12.82 15.05
CA SER A 228 -23.83 12.61 16.50
C SER A 228 -22.46 12.88 17.17
N ILE A 229 -21.35 12.73 16.43
CA ILE A 229 -20.00 13.04 16.91
C ILE A 229 -19.76 14.56 16.95
N ARG A 230 -20.47 15.33 16.11
CA ARG A 230 -20.28 16.78 15.97
C ARG A 230 -20.83 17.56 17.16
N THR A 231 -21.82 17.02 17.88
CA THR A 231 -22.52 17.71 18.96
C THR A 231 -21.76 17.70 20.29
N HIS A 232 -20.76 16.82 20.47
CA HIS A 232 -19.98 16.71 21.72
C HIS A 232 -18.68 17.53 21.75
N ARG A 233 -18.33 18.23 20.66
CA ARG A 233 -17.12 19.06 20.55
C ARG A 233 -17.39 20.56 20.40
N ALA A 234 -18.63 21.01 20.60
CA ALA A 234 -19.02 22.43 20.58
C ALA A 234 -18.99 23.05 21.98
#